data_AF-A0A946P7L3-F1
#
_entry.id   AF-A0A946P7L3-F1
#
_cell.length_a   1.000
_cell.length_b   1.000
_cell.length_c   1.000
_cell.angle_alpha   90.00
_cell.angle_beta   90.00
_cell.angle_gamma   90.00
#
_symmetry.space_group_name_H-M   'P 1'
#
loop_
_entity.id
_entity.type
_entity.pdbx_description
1 polymer ?
#
loop_
_entity_poly.entity_id
_entity_poly.type
_entity_poly.pdbx_seq_one_letter_code
_entity_poly.pdbx_strand_id
1 'polypeptide(L)'
;MKCHSNIATRWVSALLFLSLFLSWAVRADRDQREEWTLNLYVENDLFSETDQDYTSGIQLSWVSPDISDYVESEELPAWVRRLNQSLTFFHQSHEGLERNVTVT
;
A
#
# COMPACT_ATOMS: atom_id res chain seq x y z
N MET A 1 30.39 -28.43 30.24
CA MET A 1 30.18 -27.04 29.76
C MET A 1 29.38 -26.99 28.44
N LYS A 2 28.18 -27.59 28.35
CA LYS A 2 27.34 -27.60 27.12
C LYS A 2 26.11 -26.67 27.21
N CYS A 3 25.83 -26.10 28.39
CA CYS A 3 24.62 -25.31 28.64
C CYS A 3 24.68 -23.89 28.05
N HIS A 4 25.84 -23.23 28.08
CA HIS A 4 26.00 -21.85 27.57
C HIS A 4 26.02 -21.74 26.02
N SER A 5 26.43 -22.79 25.30
CA SER A 5 26.49 -22.77 23.83
C SER A 5 25.10 -22.72 23.21
N ASN A 6 24.12 -23.45 23.74
CA ASN A 6 22.75 -23.46 23.21
C ASN A 6 22.03 -22.12 23.37
N ILE A 7 22.33 -21.35 24.44
CA ILE A 7 21.73 -20.02 24.62
C ILE A 7 22.28 -19.06 23.56
N ALA A 8 23.60 -19.06 23.35
CA ALA A 8 24.26 -18.17 22.39
C ALA A 8 23.81 -18.48 20.95
N THR A 9 23.72 -19.75 20.56
CA THR A 9 23.24 -20.16 19.24
C THR A 9 21.79 -19.75 18.99
N ARG A 10 20.93 -19.78 20.02
CA ARG A 10 19.54 -19.31 19.92
C ARG A 10 19.44 -17.80 19.68
N TRP A 11 20.23 -17.00 20.40
CA TRP A 11 20.26 -15.55 20.20
C TRP A 11 20.83 -15.16 18.83
N VAL A 12 21.90 -15.83 18.38
CA VAL A 12 22.47 -15.61 17.04
C VAL A 12 21.45 -15.94 15.95
N SER A 13 20.74 -17.07 16.09
CA SER A 13 19.69 -17.46 15.14
C SER A 13 18.53 -16.46 15.14
N ALA A 14 18.07 -16.02 16.33
CA ALA A 14 17.01 -15.03 16.46
C ALA A 14 17.40 -13.68 15.84
N LEU A 15 18.64 -13.23 16.05
CA LEU A 15 19.16 -11.99 15.46
C LEU A 15 19.27 -12.10 13.93
N LEU A 16 19.67 -13.27 13.40
CA LEU A 16 19.68 -13.55 11.96
C LEU A 16 18.28 -13.54 11.35
N PHE A 17 17.30 -14.17 12.01
CA PHE A 17 15.91 -14.12 11.57
C PHE A 17 15.34 -12.70 11.63
N LEU A 18 15.66 -11.94 12.68
CA LEU A 18 15.26 -10.55 12.82
C LEU A 18 15.89 -9.66 11.75
N SER A 19 17.19 -9.85 11.44
CA SER A 19 17.86 -9.08 10.39
C SER A 19 17.28 -9.40 9.01
N LEU A 20 17.01 -10.68 8.71
CA LEU A 20 16.35 -11.09 7.47
C LEU A 20 14.94 -10.49 7.35
N PHE A 21 14.20 -10.44 8.46
CA PHE A 21 12.87 -9.84 8.51
C PHE A 21 12.91 -8.31 8.30
N LEU A 22 13.87 -7.63 8.91
CA LEU A 22 14.07 -6.18 8.74
C LEU A 22 14.52 -5.81 7.33
N SER A 23 15.36 -6.65 6.70
CA SER A 23 15.77 -6.43 5.30
C SER A 23 14.60 -6.56 4.31
N TRP A 24 13.56 -7.34 4.63
CA TRP A 24 12.34 -7.41 3.81
C TRP A 24 11.55 -6.10 3.80
N ALA A 25 11.65 -5.31 4.88
CA ALA A 25 10.94 -4.03 5.01
C ALA A 25 11.69 -2.86 4.32
N VAL A 26 12.93 -3.07 3.87
CA VAL A 26 13.65 -2.06 3.08
C VAL A 26 13.03 -1.99 1.70
N ARG A 27 12.26 -0.94 1.44
CA ARG A 27 11.86 -0.55 0.10
C ARG A 27 12.84 0.48 -0.43
N ALA A 28 13.15 0.41 -1.73
CA ALA A 28 13.78 1.53 -2.41
C ALA A 28 12.79 2.71 -2.40
N ASP A 29 13.29 3.94 -2.29
CA ASP A 29 12.47 5.14 -2.51
C ASP A 29 12.10 5.18 -3.99
N ARG A 30 11.03 4.46 -4.34
CA ARG A 30 10.43 4.48 -5.66
C ARG A 30 9.40 5.58 -5.68
N ASP A 31 9.16 6.12 -6.86
CA ASP A 31 8.09 7.07 -7.07
C ASP A 31 6.78 6.47 -6.54
N GLN A 32 6.06 7.22 -5.69
CA GLN A 32 4.78 6.78 -5.12
C GLN A 32 3.75 6.46 -6.20
N ARG A 33 3.92 7.03 -7.40
CA ARG A 33 3.13 6.74 -8.60
C ARG A 33 3.24 5.30 -9.07
N GLU A 34 4.27 4.57 -8.68
CA GLU A 34 4.52 3.20 -9.16
C GLU A 34 4.18 2.13 -8.11
N GLU A 35 3.76 2.55 -6.90
CA GLU A 35 3.56 1.63 -5.78
C GLU A 35 2.09 1.45 -5.40
N TRP A 36 1.76 0.21 -5.04
CA TRP A 36 0.51 -0.09 -4.36
C TRP A 36 0.57 0.38 -2.90
N THR A 37 -0.45 1.11 -2.47
CA THR A 37 -0.53 1.63 -1.11
C THR A 37 -1.67 0.95 -0.33
N LEU A 38 -1.36 0.42 0.84
CA LEU A 38 -2.34 -0.13 1.78
C LEU A 38 -2.49 0.85 2.95
N ASN A 39 -3.67 1.47 3.09
CA ASN A 39 -3.96 2.34 4.23
C ASN A 39 -4.88 1.64 5.21
N LEU A 40 -4.56 1.79 6.49
CA LEU A 40 -5.43 1.44 7.61
C LEU A 40 -5.76 2.73 8.35
N TYR A 41 -7.03 3.08 8.35
CA TYR A 41 -7.54 4.22 9.09
C TYR A 41 -8.39 3.71 10.24
N VAL A 42 -8.06 4.14 11.45
CA VAL A 42 -8.81 3.79 12.66
C VAL A 42 -9.43 5.07 13.17
N GLU A 43 -10.73 5.13 13.09
CA GLU A 43 -11.53 6.29 13.42
C GLU A 43 -12.14 6.03 14.80
N ASN A 44 -11.34 6.23 15.86
CA ASN A 44 -11.82 6.62 17.20
C ASN A 44 -10.81 6.63 18.34
N ASP A 45 -11.27 7.23 19.45
CA ASP A 45 -10.75 7.11 20.81
C ASP A 45 -10.70 5.66 21.35
N LEU A 46 -9.90 4.80 20.70
CA LEU A 46 -9.70 3.40 21.09
C LEU A 46 -8.97 3.24 22.44
N PHE A 47 -8.52 4.35 23.05
CA PHE A 47 -7.53 4.32 24.14
C PHE A 47 -7.78 5.31 25.29
N SER A 48 -8.59 6.36 25.14
CA SER A 48 -8.84 7.39 26.16
C SER A 48 -10.19 7.22 26.89
N GLU A 49 -11.02 6.24 26.51
CA GLU A 49 -12.30 5.86 27.17
C GLU A 49 -13.24 7.05 27.44
N THR A 50 -13.07 8.17 26.72
CA THR A 50 -13.65 9.46 27.11
C THR A 50 -15.05 9.68 26.54
N ASP A 51 -15.38 9.01 25.44
CA ASP A 51 -16.64 9.20 24.73
C ASP A 51 -17.58 8.01 24.96
N GLN A 52 -18.55 8.17 25.87
CA GLN A 52 -19.70 7.27 25.97
C GLN A 52 -20.64 7.58 24.80
N ASP A 53 -21.15 6.53 24.14
CA ASP A 53 -22.05 6.57 22.97
C ASP A 53 -21.42 6.84 21.59
N TYR A 54 -20.09 6.76 21.44
CA TYR A 54 -19.43 6.90 20.13
C TYR A 54 -19.00 5.53 19.57
N THR A 55 -19.17 5.31 18.25
CA THR A 55 -18.87 4.02 17.59
C THR A 55 -17.53 4.08 16.87
N SER A 56 -16.57 3.25 17.29
CA SER A 56 -15.26 3.10 16.63
C SER A 56 -15.36 2.50 15.24
N GLY A 57 -14.72 3.16 14.26
CA GLY A 57 -14.64 2.72 12.87
C GLY A 57 -13.24 2.24 12.52
N ILE A 58 -13.16 1.25 11.65
CA ILE A 58 -11.92 0.87 10.96
C ILE A 58 -12.22 0.89 9.47
N GLN A 59 -11.33 1.52 8.71
CA GLN A 59 -11.35 1.53 7.27
C GLN A 59 -10.03 0.98 6.74
N LEU A 60 -10.12 0.00 5.85
CA LEU A 60 -9.01 -0.48 5.05
C LEU A 60 -9.16 0.08 3.65
N SER A 61 -8.08 0.56 3.05
CA SER A 61 -8.09 0.94 1.64
C SER A 61 -6.87 0.38 0.93
N TRP A 62 -7.06 -0.17 -0.26
CA TRP A 62 -5.99 -0.57 -1.16
C TRP A 62 -6.02 0.30 -2.41
N VAL A 63 -4.95 1.06 -2.61
CA VAL A 63 -4.81 2.07 -3.65
C VAL A 63 -3.81 1.59 -4.69
N SER A 64 -4.19 1.69 -5.96
CA SER A 64 -3.31 1.36 -7.10
C SER A 64 -2.23 2.43 -7.34
N PRO A 65 -1.17 2.08 -8.07
CA PRO A 65 -0.30 3.03 -8.76
C PRO A 65 -1.08 3.99 -9.66
N ASP A 66 -0.39 5.03 -10.16
CA ASP A 66 -0.91 5.95 -11.15
C ASP A 66 -1.27 5.20 -12.44
N ILE A 67 -2.53 5.31 -12.86
CA ILE A 67 -3.09 4.68 -14.05
C ILE A 67 -3.25 5.67 -15.19
N SER A 68 -2.63 6.85 -15.13
CA SER A 68 -2.70 7.86 -16.19
C SER A 68 -2.25 7.30 -17.55
N ASP A 69 -1.20 6.47 -17.56
CA ASP A 69 -0.65 5.84 -18.78
C ASP A 69 -1.49 4.65 -19.28
N TYR A 70 -2.44 4.17 -18.47
CA TYR A 70 -3.30 3.02 -18.82
C TYR A 70 -4.23 3.33 -19.99
N VAL A 71 -4.57 4.61 -20.22
CA VAL A 71 -5.41 5.03 -21.36
C VAL A 71 -4.72 4.78 -22.70
N GLU A 72 -3.39 4.88 -22.73
CA GLU A 72 -2.58 4.75 -23.94
C GLU A 72 -1.91 3.37 -24.07
N SER A 73 -2.02 2.51 -23.04
CA SER A 73 -1.40 1.19 -23.02
C SER A 73 -1.78 0.33 -24.24
N GLU A 74 -0.76 -0.19 -24.92
CA GLU A 74 -0.92 -1.08 -26.07
C GLU A 74 -1.49 -2.45 -25.68
N GLU A 75 -1.43 -2.82 -24.39
CA GLU A 75 -1.92 -4.08 -23.84
C GLU A 75 -3.46 -4.18 -23.90
N LEU A 76 -4.15 -3.05 -24.02
CA LEU A 76 -5.59 -3.00 -24.13
C LEU A 76 -6.07 -3.27 -25.57
N PRO A 77 -7.11 -4.10 -25.76
CA PRO A 77 -7.76 -4.26 -27.06
C PRO A 77 -8.20 -2.90 -27.65
N ALA A 78 -8.12 -2.75 -28.97
CA ALA A 78 -8.34 -1.47 -29.65
C ALA A 78 -9.71 -0.82 -29.35
N TRP A 79 -10.76 -1.64 -29.11
CA TRP A 79 -12.08 -1.14 -28.74
C TRP A 79 -12.10 -0.52 -27.34
N VAL A 80 -11.35 -1.08 -26.38
CA VAL A 80 -11.22 -0.54 -25.02
C VAL A 80 -10.51 0.81 -25.06
N ARG A 81 -9.42 0.92 -25.83
CA ARG A 81 -8.72 2.20 -26.01
C ARG A 81 -9.62 3.28 -26.59
N ARG A 82 -10.43 2.93 -27.61
CA ARG A 82 -11.38 3.87 -28.21
C ARG A 82 -12.48 4.32 -27.24
N LEU A 83 -12.98 3.40 -26.40
CA LEU A 83 -13.92 3.75 -25.35
C LEU A 83 -13.27 4.67 -24.30
N ASN A 84 -12.08 4.33 -23.80
CA ASN A 84 -11.34 5.15 -22.84
C ASN A 84 -11.10 6.57 -23.37
N GLN A 85 -10.68 6.69 -24.64
CA GLN A 85 -10.53 7.99 -25.32
C GLN A 85 -11.85 8.76 -25.38
N SER A 86 -12.97 8.10 -25.62
CA SER A 86 -14.29 8.76 -25.67
C SER A 86 -14.75 9.23 -24.28
N LEU A 87 -14.35 8.50 -23.23
CA LEU A 87 -14.67 8.82 -21.84
C LEU A 87 -13.80 9.94 -21.26
N THR A 88 -12.73 10.36 -21.96
CA THR A 88 -11.88 11.50 -21.55
C THR A 88 -12.64 12.79 -21.28
N PHE A 89 -13.80 12.96 -21.91
CA PHE A 89 -14.72 14.05 -21.62
C PHE A 89 -15.15 14.11 -20.13
N PHE A 90 -15.34 12.97 -19.46
CA PHE A 90 -15.74 12.94 -18.04
C PHE A 90 -14.58 13.25 -17.09
N HIS A 91 -13.35 13.07 -17.56
CA HIS A 91 -12.15 13.20 -16.75
C HIS A 91 -11.14 14.07 -17.48
N GLN A 92 -11.37 15.39 -17.46
CA GLN A 92 -10.46 16.39 -18.02
C GLN A 92 -9.04 16.09 -17.52
N SER A 93 -8.15 15.74 -18.44
CA SER A 93 -6.74 15.49 -18.14
C SER A 93 -6.06 16.84 -17.95
N HIS A 94 -5.89 17.27 -16.70
CA HIS A 94 -5.00 18.38 -16.39
C HIS A 94 -3.58 17.84 -16.24
N GLU A 95 -2.60 18.54 -16.82
CA GLU A 95 -1.19 18.22 -16.62
C GLU A 95 -0.85 18.25 -15.12
N GLY A 96 -0.22 17.19 -14.63
CA GLY A 96 0.20 17.05 -13.23
C GLY A 96 -0.81 16.40 -12.29
N LEU A 97 -1.93 15.86 -12.77
CA LEU A 97 -2.84 15.04 -11.96
C LEU A 97 -2.49 13.56 -12.02
N GLU A 98 -2.44 12.91 -10.86
CA GLU A 98 -2.31 11.46 -10.71
C GLU A 98 -3.70 10.81 -10.60
N ARG A 99 -3.82 9.57 -11.07
CA ARG A 99 -5.08 8.82 -11.06
C ARG A 99 -4.85 7.46 -10.46
N ASN A 100 -5.56 7.14 -9.39
CA ASN A 100 -5.51 5.82 -8.77
C ASN A 100 -6.91 5.21 -8.67
N VAL A 101 -6.93 3.89 -8.54
CA VAL A 101 -8.12 3.12 -8.20
C VAL A 101 -8.01 2.72 -6.74
N THR A 102 -9.02 3.06 -5.96
CA THR A 102 -9.08 2.73 -4.54
C THR A 102 -10.19 1.73 -4.28
N VAL A 103 -9.87 0.65 -3.57
CA VAL A 103 -10.83 -0.32 -3.05
C VAL A 103 -10.85 -0.21 -1.53
N THR A 104 -12.02 0.06 -0.96
CA THR A 104 -12.25 0.22 0.50
C THR A 104 -13.36 -0.67 0.99
#